data_AF-A0A537HSX5-F1
#
_entry.id   AF-A0A537HSX5-F1
#
_cell.length_a   1.000
_cell.length_b   1.000
_cell.length_c   1.000
_cell.angle_alpha   90.00
_cell.angle_beta   90.00
_cell.angle_gamma   90.00
#
_symmetry.space_group_name_H-M   'P 1'
#
loop_
_entity.id
_entity.type
_entity.pdbx_description
1 polymer ?
#
loop_
_entity_poly.entity_id
_entity_poly.type
_entity_poly.pdbx_seq_one_letter_code
_entity_poly.pdbx_strand_id
1 'polypeptide(L)'
;MQTAIVETFQSTMNKCFATVVEDILGRTVKEEIFLLLSRNGIRTSEIASRFDDVVGVLTSAFGDGARVLVFKTVTELYKKYSQQAGFNFGESLRDQITLLRERVTTDLLKPKTLS
;
A
#
# COMPACT_ATOMS: atom_id res chain seq x y z
N MET A 1 -1.79 6.78 21.01
CA MET A 1 -0.56 6.97 20.21
C MET A 1 -0.39 5.89 19.14
N GLN A 2 -0.45 4.61 19.50
CA GLN A 2 -0.33 3.50 18.54
C GLN A 2 -1.41 3.53 17.44
N THR A 3 -2.66 3.87 17.78
CA THR A 3 -3.76 4.02 16.82
C THR A 3 -3.47 5.08 15.75
N ALA A 4 -2.95 6.24 16.15
CA ALA A 4 -2.64 7.34 15.22
C ALA A 4 -1.50 6.99 14.24
N ILE A 5 -0.51 6.20 14.69
CA ILE A 5 0.57 5.70 13.83
C ILE A 5 0.00 4.72 12.80
N VAL A 6 -0.87 3.81 13.21
CA VAL A 6 -1.53 2.84 12.33
C VAL A 6 -2.40 3.55 11.30
N GLU A 7 -3.21 4.53 11.70
CA GLU A 7 -4.04 5.34 10.81
C GLU A 7 -3.19 6.12 9.79
N THR A 8 -2.07 6.69 10.24
CA THR A 8 -1.13 7.39 9.36
C THR A 8 -0.52 6.45 8.33
N PHE A 9 -0.13 5.24 8.74
CA PHE A 9 0.40 4.21 7.84
C PHE A 9 -0.64 3.79 6.80
N GLN A 10 -1.86 3.50 7.23
CA GLN A 10 -2.97 3.13 6.35
C GLN A 10 -3.30 4.24 5.35
N SER A 11 -3.37 5.50 5.81
CA SER A 11 -3.60 6.65 4.93
C SER A 11 -2.48 6.82 3.90
N THR A 12 -1.23 6.64 4.31
CA THR A 12 -0.07 6.74 3.41
C THR A 12 -0.11 5.65 2.35
N MET A 13 -0.42 4.41 2.74
CA MET A 13 -0.57 3.29 1.83
C MET A 13 -1.71 3.50 0.81
N ASN A 14 -2.87 3.97 1.27
CA ASN A 14 -4.00 4.30 0.37
C ASN A 14 -3.61 5.38 -0.66
N LYS A 15 -2.84 6.39 -0.23
CA LYS A 15 -2.33 7.44 -1.13
C LYS A 15 -1.32 6.88 -2.13
N CYS A 16 -0.36 6.06 -1.68
CA CYS A 16 0.60 5.41 -2.58
C CYS A 16 -0.10 4.59 -3.65
N PHE A 17 -1.11 3.79 -3.27
CA PHE A 17 -1.90 3.02 -4.22
C PHE A 17 -2.60 3.93 -5.25
N ALA A 18 -3.30 4.97 -4.78
CA ALA A 18 -3.99 5.91 -5.66
C ALA A 18 -3.05 6.59 -6.66
N THR A 19 -1.89 7.05 -6.20
CA THR A 19 -0.86 7.69 -7.03
C THR A 19 -0.28 6.71 -8.04
N VAL A 20 0.11 5.50 -7.62
CA VAL A 20 0.67 4.49 -8.53
C VAL A 20 -0.30 4.12 -9.64
N VAL A 21 -1.58 3.96 -9.31
CA VAL A 21 -2.61 3.66 -10.32
C VAL A 21 -2.79 4.83 -11.28
N GLU A 22 -2.84 6.07 -10.80
CA GLU A 22 -2.94 7.26 -11.66
C GLU A 22 -1.73 7.42 -12.57
N ASP A 23 -0.52 7.25 -12.03
CA ASP A 23 0.74 7.46 -12.75
C ASP A 23 0.95 6.43 -13.85
N ILE A 24 0.47 5.20 -13.68
CA ILE A 24 0.69 4.10 -14.63
C ILE A 24 -0.45 4.00 -15.64
N LEU A 25 -1.70 4.11 -15.17
CA LEU A 25 -2.88 3.79 -15.98
C LEU A 25 -3.73 5.02 -16.30
N GLY A 26 -3.40 6.17 -15.71
CA GLY A 26 -4.16 7.41 -15.88
C GLY A 26 -5.36 7.52 -14.95
N ARG A 27 -5.87 8.75 -14.84
CA ARG A 27 -6.96 9.10 -13.92
C ARG A 27 -8.25 8.32 -14.18
N THR A 28 -8.64 8.15 -15.44
CA THR A 28 -9.89 7.45 -15.79
C THR A 28 -9.85 6.00 -15.33
N VAL A 29 -8.74 5.30 -15.57
CA VAL A 29 -8.59 3.90 -15.13
C VAL A 29 -8.51 3.80 -13.62
N LYS A 30 -7.92 4.79 -12.93
CA LYS A 30 -7.98 4.88 -11.47
C LYS A 30 -9.43 4.90 -10.97
N GLU A 31 -10.27 5.76 -11.52
CA GLU A 31 -11.67 5.86 -11.09
C GLU A 31 -12.42 4.53 -11.27
N GLU A 32 -12.20 3.85 -12.41
CA GLU A 32 -12.77 2.52 -12.67
C GLU A 32 -12.25 1.45 -11.71
N ILE A 33 -10.96 1.46 -11.37
CA ILE A 33 -10.38 0.55 -10.37
C ILE A 33 -11.02 0.78 -9.01
N PHE A 34 -11.22 2.03 -8.61
CA PHE A 34 -11.83 2.34 -7.31
C PHE A 34 -13.32 1.96 -7.30
N LEU A 35 -14.02 2.09 -8.43
CA LEU A 35 -15.38 1.60 -8.60
C LEU A 35 -15.44 0.07 -8.54
N LEU A 36 -14.49 -0.63 -9.19
CA LEU A 36 -14.35 -2.08 -9.13
C LEU A 36 -14.15 -2.57 -7.69
N LEU A 37 -13.25 -1.92 -6.93
CA LEU A 37 -13.02 -2.25 -5.53
C LEU A 37 -14.28 -2.01 -4.69
N SER A 38 -14.97 -0.88 -4.91
CA SER A 38 -16.23 -0.56 -4.24
C SER A 38 -17.33 -1.60 -4.52
N ARG A 39 -17.45 -2.06 -5.77
CA ARG A 39 -18.38 -3.14 -6.18
C ARG A 39 -18.06 -4.47 -5.52
N ASN A 40 -16.80 -4.69 -5.15
CA ASN A 40 -16.35 -5.84 -4.36
C ASN A 40 -16.37 -5.58 -2.84
N GLY A 41 -17.03 -4.50 -2.41
CA GLY A 41 -17.20 -4.17 -0.99
C GLY A 41 -15.93 -3.65 -0.30
N ILE A 42 -14.95 -3.15 -1.06
CA ILE A 42 -13.72 -2.56 -0.53
C ILE A 42 -13.79 -1.05 -0.71
N ARG A 43 -13.93 -0.32 0.40
CA ARG A 43 -13.90 1.15 0.37
C ARG A 43 -12.47 1.65 0.22
N THR A 44 -12.29 2.84 -0.36
CA THR A 44 -10.97 3.48 -0.48
C THR A 44 -10.19 3.55 0.83
N SER A 45 -10.88 3.81 1.93
CA SER A 45 -10.27 3.88 3.27
C SER A 45 -9.74 2.53 3.75
N GLU A 46 -10.27 1.42 3.23
CA GLU A 46 -9.98 0.06 3.67
C GLU A 46 -8.89 -0.61 2.84
N ILE A 47 -8.40 0.04 1.76
CA ILE A 47 -7.41 -0.53 0.83
C ILE A 47 -6.19 -1.08 1.58
N ALA A 48 -5.63 -0.29 2.51
CA ALA A 48 -4.50 -0.73 3.32
C ALA A 48 -4.82 -1.91 4.25
N SER A 49 -5.98 -1.88 4.92
CA SER A 49 -6.38 -2.95 5.86
C SER A 49 -6.79 -4.24 5.17
N ARG A 50 -7.27 -4.17 3.93
CA ARG A 50 -7.78 -5.28 3.12
C ARG A 50 -6.92 -5.50 1.88
N PHE A 51 -5.62 -5.26 1.99
CA PHE A 51 -4.76 -5.22 0.81
C PHE A 51 -4.69 -6.56 0.08
N ASP A 52 -4.73 -7.68 0.80
CA ASP A 52 -4.80 -9.01 0.18
C ASP A 52 -6.07 -9.18 -0.69
N ASP A 53 -7.21 -8.69 -0.21
CA ASP A 53 -8.47 -8.69 -0.97
C ASP A 53 -8.37 -7.78 -2.20
N VAL A 54 -7.73 -6.61 -2.07
CA VAL A 54 -7.45 -5.69 -3.18
C VAL A 54 -6.61 -6.39 -4.25
N VAL A 55 -5.54 -7.08 -3.85
CA VAL A 55 -4.70 -7.87 -4.77
C VAL A 55 -5.55 -8.91 -5.47
N GLY A 56 -6.38 -9.67 -4.75
CA GLY A 56 -7.27 -10.68 -5.33
C GLY A 56 -8.23 -10.10 -6.37
N VAL A 57 -8.89 -8.99 -6.06
CA VAL A 57 -9.81 -8.31 -7.00
C VAL A 57 -9.06 -7.81 -8.24
N LEU A 58 -7.91 -7.17 -8.06
CA LEU A 58 -7.11 -6.66 -9.18
C LEU A 58 -6.57 -7.79 -10.05
N THR A 59 -6.07 -8.87 -9.45
CA THR A 59 -5.59 -10.04 -10.20
C THR A 59 -6.73 -10.71 -10.96
N SER A 60 -7.94 -10.78 -10.39
CA SER A 60 -9.10 -11.31 -11.12
C SER A 60 -9.51 -10.45 -12.30
N ALA A 61 -9.32 -9.13 -12.24
CA ALA A 61 -9.73 -8.20 -13.30
C ALA A 61 -8.65 -7.95 -14.35
N PHE A 62 -7.38 -7.90 -13.96
CA PHE A 62 -6.25 -7.47 -14.79
C PHE A 62 -5.18 -8.57 -14.99
N GLY A 63 -5.38 -9.76 -14.41
CA GLY A 63 -4.41 -10.84 -14.46
C GLY A 63 -3.07 -10.48 -13.82
N ASP A 64 -1.98 -10.95 -14.43
CA ASP A 64 -0.61 -10.73 -13.93
C ASP A 64 -0.20 -9.25 -13.91
N GLY A 65 -0.85 -8.39 -14.70
CA GLY A 65 -0.61 -6.94 -14.70
C GLY A 65 -0.89 -6.29 -13.34
N ALA A 66 -1.79 -6.88 -12.54
CA ALA A 66 -2.06 -6.43 -11.18
C ALA A 66 -0.83 -6.48 -10.28
N ARG A 67 0.05 -7.47 -10.46
CA ARG A 67 1.27 -7.63 -9.65
C ARG A 67 2.20 -6.42 -9.78
N VAL A 68 2.24 -5.78 -10.94
CA VAL A 68 3.06 -4.57 -11.17
C VAL A 68 2.53 -3.40 -10.34
N LEU A 69 1.21 -3.19 -10.32
CA LEU A 69 0.58 -2.12 -9.52
C LEU A 69 0.83 -2.33 -8.03
N VAL A 70 0.67 -3.56 -7.56
CA VAL A 70 0.84 -3.92 -6.14
C VAL A 70 2.31 -3.76 -5.74
N PHE A 71 3.24 -4.30 -6.53
CA PHE A 71 4.67 -4.17 -6.28
C PHE A 71 5.13 -2.71 -6.24
N LYS A 72 4.71 -1.89 -7.21
CA LYS A 72 5.03 -0.46 -7.22
C LYS A 72 4.40 0.28 -6.05
N THR A 73 3.19 -0.08 -5.64
CA THR A 73 2.55 0.49 -4.44
C THR A 73 3.38 0.26 -3.19
N VAL A 74 3.84 -0.98 -2.95
CA VAL A 74 4.69 -1.28 -1.79
C VAL A 74 6.04 -0.59 -1.91
N THR A 75 6.64 -0.56 -3.09
CA THR A 75 7.91 0.16 -3.33
C THR A 75 7.79 1.65 -3.02
N GLU A 76 6.73 2.32 -3.50
CA GLU A 76 6.46 3.73 -3.20
C GLU A 76 6.17 3.96 -1.71
N LEU A 77 5.51 3.02 -1.04
CA LEU A 77 5.29 3.09 0.40
C LEU A 77 6.62 3.06 1.18
N TYR A 78 7.56 2.17 0.81
CA TYR A 78 8.90 2.13 1.40
C TYR A 78 9.65 3.46 1.19
N LYS A 79 9.60 4.02 -0.03
CA LYS A 79 10.21 5.32 -0.34
C LYS A 79 9.62 6.45 0.51
N LYS A 80 8.30 6.48 0.75
CA LYS A 80 7.65 7.49 1.59
C LYS A 80 8.15 7.49 3.03
N TYR A 81 8.62 6.35 3.53
CA TYR A 81 9.21 6.23 4.87
C TYR A 81 10.74 6.30 4.87
N SER A 82 11.36 6.67 3.75
CA SER A 82 12.82 6.66 3.57
C SER A 82 13.46 5.30 3.91
N GLN A 83 12.69 4.22 3.75
CA GLN A 83 13.14 2.85 3.95
C GLN A 83 13.54 2.26 2.62
N GLN A 84 14.65 1.52 2.59
CA GLN A 84 15.05 0.80 1.40
C GLN A 84 14.17 -0.44 1.21
N ALA A 85 13.50 -0.54 0.06
CA ALA A 85 12.86 -1.77 -0.36
C ALA A 85 13.96 -2.81 -0.65
N GLY A 86 14.13 -3.78 0.26
CA GLY A 86 15.10 -4.87 0.14
C GLY A 86 14.49 -6.16 -0.42
N PHE A 87 13.28 -6.08 -0.99
CA PHE A 87 12.50 -7.23 -1.43
C PHE A 87 12.41 -7.32 -2.95
N ASN A 88 12.39 -8.55 -3.45
CA ASN A 88 12.36 -8.86 -4.87
C ASN A 88 10.93 -9.11 -5.37
N PHE A 89 10.73 -8.96 -6.69
CA PHE A 89 9.47 -9.30 -7.33
C PHE A 89 9.18 -10.79 -7.18
N GLY A 90 8.05 -11.15 -6.55
CA GLY A 90 7.67 -12.53 -6.25
C GLY A 90 7.73 -12.91 -4.77
N GLU A 91 8.37 -12.08 -3.94
CA GLU A 91 8.27 -12.22 -2.48
C GLU A 91 6.88 -11.78 -1.97
N SER A 92 6.48 -12.30 -0.81
CA SER A 92 5.19 -11.98 -0.18
C SER A 92 5.10 -10.49 0.15
N LEU A 93 4.39 -9.73 -0.70
CA LEU A 93 4.20 -8.28 -0.52
C LEU A 93 3.47 -7.95 0.79
N ARG A 94 2.63 -8.87 1.27
CA ARG A 94 1.95 -8.79 2.57
C ARG A 94 2.94 -8.79 3.73
N ASP A 95 3.93 -9.66 3.68
CA ASP A 95 4.96 -9.74 4.72
C ASP A 95 5.82 -8.47 4.70
N GLN A 96 6.13 -7.94 3.51
CA GLN A 96 6.85 -6.68 3.37
C GLN A 96 6.08 -5.48 3.96
N ILE A 97 4.77 -5.39 3.70
CA ILE A 97 3.94 -4.34 4.33
C ILE A 97 3.92 -4.48 5.86
N THR A 98 3.83 -5.71 6.36
CA THR A 98 3.84 -5.99 7.81
C THR A 98 5.16 -5.58 8.44
N LEU A 99 6.28 -5.99 7.84
CA LEU A 99 7.64 -5.62 8.28
C LEU A 99 7.86 -4.10 8.25
N LEU A 100 7.41 -3.43 7.19
CA LEU A 100 7.53 -1.98 7.09
C LEU A 100 6.72 -1.29 8.19
N ARG A 101 5.48 -1.72 8.43
CA ARG A 101 4.62 -1.17 9.49
C ARG A 101 5.28 -1.30 10.86
N GLU A 102 5.88 -2.45 11.15
CA GLU A 102 6.61 -2.70 12.40
C GLU A 102 7.82 -1.78 12.55
N ARG A 103 8.62 -1.60 11.49
CA ARG A 103 9.76 -0.67 11.48
C ARG A 103 9.33 0.78 11.71
N VAL A 104 8.35 1.26 10.95
CA VAL A 104 7.82 2.63 11.08
C VAL A 104 7.29 2.87 12.49
N THR A 105 6.56 1.90 13.05
CA THR A 105 6.06 2.00 14.41
C THR A 105 7.21 2.05 15.42
N THR A 106 8.22 1.19 15.26
CA THR A 106 9.38 1.15 16.16
C THR A 106 10.19 2.45 16.09
N ASP A 107 10.46 2.97 14.91
CA ASP A 107 11.23 4.21 14.73
C ASP A 107 10.50 5.44 15.27
N LEU A 108 9.17 5.48 15.18
CA LEU A 108 8.35 6.55 15.78
C LEU A 108 8.20 6.42 17.31
N LEU A 109 8.35 5.21 17.86
CA LEU A 109 8.32 4.96 19.29
C LEU A 109 9.69 5.10 19.97
N LYS A 110 10.80 5.10 19.21
CA LYS A 110 12.12 5.40 19.77
C LYS A 110 12.10 6.83 20.34
N PRO A 111 12.48 7.02 21.62
CA PRO A 111 12.59 8.36 22.17
C PRO A 111 13.57 9.15 21.31
N LYS A 112 13.18 10.36 20.89
CA LYS A 112 14.11 11.32 20.27
C LYS A 112 15.18 11.63 21.30
N THR A 113 16.29 10.89 21.28
CA THR A 113 17.50 11.35 21.94
C THR A 113 17.91 12.63 21.22
N LEU A 114 17.72 13.75 21.91
CA LEU A 114 18.24 15.05 21.53
C LEU A 114 19.73 14.86 21.22
N SER A 115 20.09 15.00 19.95
CA SER A 115 21.45 15.26 19.51
C SER A 115 21.60 16.74 19.20
#